data_AF-A0A4R1AVJ9-F1
#
_entry.id   AF-A0A4R1AVJ9-F1
#
_cell.length_a   1.000
_cell.length_b   1.000
_cell.length_c   1.000
_cell.angle_alpha   90.00
_cell.angle_beta   90.00
_cell.angle_gamma   90.00
#
_symmetry.space_group_name_H-M   'P 1'
#
loop_
_entity.id
_entity.type
_entity.pdbx_description
1 polymer ?
#
loop_
_entity_poly.entity_id
_entity_poly.type
_entity_poly.pdbx_seq_one_letter_code
_entity_poly.pdbx_strand_id
1 'polypeptide(L)'
;MNKNTFFLISIVFLLTSCKSANLQMITLDELVASFEKQQLVINENKEFSNNNIFRINLNGVRPSPYELDGKLLSVYIYNTAEKREKGLEDFRNKTATMDTVSYNVYEVENVLIFYVYEHDMSMEVEFDDAIKDALSELKRKVIAQNFQVTRH
;
A
#
# COMPACT_ATOMS: atom_id res chain seq x y z
N MET A 1 -46.19 28.64 -20.98
CA MET A 1 -45.12 27.80 -20.42
C MET A 1 -44.38 27.19 -21.59
N ASN A 2 -43.18 27.69 -21.89
CA ASN A 2 -42.55 27.52 -23.20
C ASN A 2 -41.92 26.12 -23.26
N LYS A 3 -42.19 25.38 -24.33
CA LYS A 3 -41.73 23.99 -24.53
C LYS A 3 -40.19 23.87 -24.49
N ASN A 4 -39.49 24.98 -24.72
CA ASN A 4 -38.03 25.06 -24.72
C ASN A 4 -37.42 25.22 -23.31
N THR A 5 -38.20 25.55 -22.28
CA THR A 5 -37.68 25.70 -20.91
C THR A 5 -37.50 24.35 -20.20
N PHE A 6 -38.23 23.31 -20.64
CA PHE A 6 -38.17 21.98 -20.05
C PHE A 6 -36.87 21.23 -20.40
N PHE A 7 -36.27 21.55 -21.55
CA PHE A 7 -35.04 20.90 -22.02
C PHE A 7 -33.79 21.37 -21.24
N LEU A 8 -33.77 22.63 -20.79
CA LEU A 8 -32.66 23.20 -20.03
C LEU A 8 -32.57 22.66 -18.60
N ILE A 9 -33.71 22.29 -17.99
CA ILE A 9 -33.75 21.73 -16.64
C ILE A 9 -33.20 20.29 -16.61
N SER A 10 -33.38 19.53 -17.70
CA SER A 10 -32.90 18.14 -17.81
C SER A 10 -31.38 18.01 -17.90
N ILE A 11 -30.67 19.02 -18.41
CA ILE A 11 -29.21 19.00 -18.57
C ILE A 11 -28.47 19.29 -17.25
N VAL A 12 -29.09 20.01 -16.32
CA VAL A 12 -28.49 20.34 -15.01
C VAL A 12 -28.41 19.11 -14.10
N PHE A 13 -29.34 18.15 -14.24
CA PHE A 13 -29.34 16.91 -13.44
C PHE A 13 -28.29 15.87 -13.88
N LEU A 14 -27.67 16.03 -15.05
CA LEU A 14 -26.66 15.07 -15.54
C LEU A 14 -25.23 15.37 -15.07
N LEU A 15 -25.01 16.49 -14.36
CA LEU A 15 -23.68 16.88 -13.86
C LEU A 15 -23.37 16.39 -12.45
N THR A 16 -24.30 15.67 -11.80
CA THR A 16 -24.10 15.17 -10.42
C THR A 16 -24.10 13.64 -10.36
N SER A 17 -23.16 12.95 -11.01
CA SER A 17 -22.83 11.59 -10.59
C SER A 17 -21.48 11.11 -11.11
N CYS A 18 -20.42 11.75 -10.64
CA CYS A 18 -19.18 11.04 -10.39
C CYS A 18 -18.52 11.65 -9.15
N LYS A 19 -19.22 11.61 -8.01
CA LYS A 19 -18.51 11.58 -6.73
C LYS A 19 -17.92 10.18 -6.67
N SER A 20 -16.70 10.00 -7.18
CA SER A 20 -15.91 8.86 -6.76
C SER A 20 -15.93 8.88 -5.25
N ALA A 21 -16.42 7.81 -4.63
CA ALA A 21 -16.22 7.60 -3.21
C ALA A 21 -14.71 7.73 -3.01
N ASN A 22 -14.29 8.84 -2.40
CA ASN A 22 -12.88 9.17 -2.21
C ASN A 22 -12.42 8.30 -1.06
N LEU A 23 -12.30 6.99 -1.32
CA LEU A 23 -11.72 6.03 -0.40
C LEU A 23 -10.28 6.48 -0.22
N GLN A 24 -9.98 6.99 0.96
CA GLN A 24 -8.67 7.53 1.24
C GLN A 24 -7.68 6.38 1.27
N MET A 25 -6.78 6.38 0.29
CA MET A 25 -5.72 5.41 0.14
C MET A 25 -4.48 5.88 0.87
N ILE A 26 -3.74 4.94 1.44
CA ILE A 26 -2.44 5.22 2.03
C ILE A 26 -1.47 5.56 0.90
N THR A 27 -0.84 6.72 1.00
CA THR A 27 0.26 7.11 0.09
C THR A 27 1.60 6.63 0.61
N LEU A 28 2.61 6.67 -0.25
CA LEU A 28 3.98 6.34 0.15
C LEU A 28 4.50 7.29 1.24
N ASP A 29 4.25 8.60 1.10
CA ASP A 29 4.67 9.59 2.08
C ASP A 29 4.02 9.37 3.46
N GLU A 30 2.73 8.97 3.47
CA GLU A 30 2.04 8.64 4.71
C GLU A 30 2.63 7.40 5.38
N LEU A 31 3.00 6.39 4.59
CA LEU A 31 3.67 5.21 5.09
C LEU A 31 5.02 5.57 5.72
N VAL A 32 5.86 6.31 5.00
CA VAL A 32 7.19 6.74 5.47
C VAL A 32 7.05 7.55 6.77
N ALA A 33 6.13 8.51 6.80
CA ALA A 33 5.88 9.31 8.01
C ALA A 33 5.39 8.46 9.19
N SER A 34 4.65 7.38 8.96
CA SER A 34 4.25 6.46 10.03
C SER A 34 5.43 5.65 10.57
N PHE A 35 6.33 5.21 9.69
CA PHE A 35 7.55 4.50 10.08
C PHE A 35 8.46 5.41 10.91
N GLU A 36 8.70 6.66 10.47
CA GLU A 36 9.50 7.63 11.21
C GLU A 36 8.95 7.91 12.62
N LYS A 37 7.62 7.99 12.79
CA LYS A 37 6.99 8.15 14.11
C LYS A 37 7.26 6.99 15.06
N GLN A 38 7.37 5.78 14.51
CA GLN A 38 7.73 4.57 15.26
C GLN A 38 9.25 4.39 15.37
N GLN A 39 10.05 5.42 15.04
CA GLN A 39 11.51 5.39 15.06
C GLN A 39 12.13 4.35 14.11
N LEU A 40 11.36 3.91 13.11
CA LEU A 40 11.83 3.08 12.01
C LEU A 40 12.41 3.98 10.92
N VAL A 41 13.73 4.17 10.96
CA VAL A 41 14.43 4.95 9.95
C VAL A 41 14.55 4.12 8.68
N ILE A 42 13.76 4.46 7.66
CA ILE A 42 13.84 3.85 6.34
C ILE A 42 14.45 4.81 5.33
N ASN A 43 15.37 4.31 4.52
CA ASN A 43 16.03 5.12 3.48
C ASN A 43 15.76 4.51 2.11
N GLU A 44 15.55 5.34 1.09
CA GLU A 44 15.51 4.83 -0.29
C GLU A 44 16.85 4.17 -0.61
N ASN A 45 16.81 2.88 -0.99
CA ASN A 45 18.01 2.18 -1.45
C ASN A 45 17.76 1.59 -2.84
N LYS A 46 18.42 2.17 -3.84
CA LYS A 46 18.36 1.74 -5.25
C LYS A 46 19.45 0.72 -5.61
N GLU A 47 20.43 0.52 -4.73
CA GLU A 47 21.62 -0.31 -4.95
C GLU A 47 21.38 -1.80 -4.74
N PHE A 48 20.32 -2.20 -4.04
CA PHE A 48 19.88 -3.60 -4.09
C PHE A 48 19.75 -4.05 -5.55
N SER A 49 20.17 -5.26 -5.89
CA SER A 49 20.20 -5.70 -7.29
C SER A 49 18.79 -5.74 -7.90
N ASN A 50 18.64 -5.35 -9.17
CA ASN A 50 17.34 -5.41 -9.88
C ASN A 50 16.85 -6.86 -10.11
N ASN A 51 17.71 -7.86 -9.88
CA ASN A 51 17.36 -9.28 -10.02
C ASN A 51 16.84 -9.90 -8.71
N ASN A 52 16.56 -9.09 -7.69
CA ASN A 52 15.94 -9.57 -6.46
C ASN A 52 14.44 -9.86 -6.69
N ILE A 53 13.97 -11.06 -6.32
CA ILE A 53 12.57 -11.49 -6.44
C ILE A 53 11.59 -10.56 -5.72
N PHE A 54 12.04 -9.85 -4.69
CA PHE A 54 11.24 -8.87 -3.95
C PHE A 54 11.18 -7.51 -4.64
N ARG A 55 11.79 -7.33 -5.82
CA ARG A 55 11.79 -6.08 -6.60
C ARG A 55 11.07 -6.19 -7.94
N ILE A 56 10.38 -7.30 -8.18
CA ILE A 56 9.64 -7.54 -9.42
C ILE A 56 8.30 -6.78 -9.43
N ASN A 57 7.77 -6.56 -10.64
CA ASN A 57 6.42 -6.01 -10.78
C ASN A 57 5.38 -7.07 -10.37
N LEU A 58 4.46 -6.66 -9.50
CA LEU A 58 3.38 -7.49 -8.97
C LEU A 58 2.03 -6.88 -9.29
N ASN A 59 1.20 -7.60 -10.04
CA ASN A 59 -0.10 -7.14 -10.53
C ASN A 59 -0.01 -5.73 -11.17
N GLY A 60 1.03 -5.52 -11.99
CA GLY A 60 1.29 -4.27 -12.71
C GLY A 60 1.89 -3.13 -11.87
N VAL A 61 2.17 -3.33 -10.59
CA VAL A 61 2.77 -2.32 -9.71
C VAL A 61 4.26 -2.63 -9.48
N ARG A 62 5.10 -1.62 -9.66
CA ARG A 62 6.54 -1.66 -9.35
C ARG A 62 6.76 -1.27 -7.88
N PRO A 63 7.62 -1.96 -7.14
CA PRO A 63 7.91 -1.58 -5.75
C PRO A 63 8.76 -0.32 -5.66
N SER A 64 8.55 0.44 -4.58
CA SER A 64 9.50 1.41 -4.05
C SER A 64 10.46 0.69 -3.10
N PRO A 65 11.77 0.66 -3.41
CA PRO A 65 12.74 -0.03 -2.57
C PRO A 65 13.26 0.88 -1.45
N TYR A 66 13.16 0.38 -0.22
CA TYR A 66 13.73 0.99 0.97
C TYR A 66 14.70 0.02 1.65
N GLU A 67 15.47 0.56 2.57
CA GLU A 67 16.29 -0.18 3.52
C GLU A 67 15.82 0.14 4.93
N LEU A 68 15.71 -0.89 5.75
CA LEU A 68 15.53 -0.79 7.20
C LEU A 68 16.60 -1.65 7.86
N ASP A 69 17.53 -1.02 8.57
CA ASP A 69 18.66 -1.69 9.24
C ASP A 69 19.47 -2.62 8.31
N GLY A 70 19.96 -2.08 7.18
CA GLY A 70 20.74 -2.87 6.21
C GLY A 70 19.93 -3.89 5.40
N LYS A 71 18.65 -4.10 5.73
CA LYS A 71 17.79 -5.14 5.16
C LYS A 71 16.77 -4.54 4.19
N LEU A 72 16.46 -5.27 3.12
CA LEU A 72 15.58 -4.79 2.06
C LEU A 72 14.13 -4.71 2.57
N LEU A 73 13.51 -3.56 2.34
CA LEU A 73 12.09 -3.29 2.55
C LEU A 73 11.45 -2.90 1.21
N SER A 74 10.74 -3.83 0.59
CA SER A 74 10.03 -3.57 -0.68
C SER A 74 8.60 -3.15 -0.43
N VAL A 75 8.25 -1.93 -0.84
CA VAL A 75 6.93 -1.33 -0.62
C VAL A 75 6.14 -1.25 -1.93
N TYR A 76 4.93 -1.78 -1.96
CA TYR A 76 3.99 -1.68 -3.07
C TYR A 76 2.76 -0.87 -2.65
N ILE A 77 2.46 0.19 -3.38
CA ILE A 77 1.25 1.01 -3.19
C ILE A 77 0.29 0.74 -4.35
N TYR A 78 -0.86 0.12 -4.05
CA TYR A 78 -1.91 -0.18 -5.01
C TYR A 78 -3.02 0.88 -4.97
N ASN A 79 -3.93 0.82 -5.94
CA ASN A 79 -5.11 1.69 -5.97
C ASN A 79 -6.29 1.13 -5.15
N THR A 80 -6.23 -0.13 -4.69
CA THR A 80 -7.26 -0.76 -3.85
C THR A 80 -6.65 -1.91 -3.04
N ALA A 81 -7.32 -2.30 -1.96
CA ALA A 81 -6.98 -3.51 -1.20
C ALA A 81 -7.10 -4.79 -2.04
N GLU A 82 -8.12 -4.90 -2.90
CA GLU A 82 -8.26 -6.05 -3.79
C GLU A 82 -7.08 -6.17 -4.77
N LYS A 83 -6.55 -5.05 -5.27
CA LYS A 83 -5.35 -5.06 -6.12
C LYS A 83 -4.09 -5.46 -5.35
N ARG A 84 -3.99 -5.08 -4.07
CA ARG A 84 -2.93 -5.53 -3.14
C ARG A 84 -2.97 -7.05 -2.98
N GLU A 85 -4.14 -7.62 -2.74
CA GLU A 85 -4.33 -9.08 -2.60
C GLU A 85 -3.90 -9.82 -3.87
N LYS A 86 -4.31 -9.34 -5.05
CA LYS A 86 -3.84 -9.87 -6.35
C LYS A 86 -2.33 -9.70 -6.53
N GLY A 87 -1.73 -8.66 -5.98
CA GLY A 87 -0.28 -8.47 -5.96
C GLY A 87 0.45 -9.54 -5.16
N LEU A 88 -0.07 -9.88 -3.98
CA LEU A 88 0.46 -10.95 -3.15
C LEU A 88 0.27 -12.33 -3.80
N GLU A 89 -0.87 -12.57 -4.44
CA GLU A 89 -1.11 -13.80 -5.21
C GLU A 89 -0.13 -13.92 -6.38
N ASP A 90 0.08 -12.84 -7.14
CA ASP A 90 1.04 -12.80 -8.24
C ASP A 90 2.47 -13.08 -7.76
N PHE A 91 2.86 -12.56 -6.58
CA PHE A 91 4.15 -12.89 -5.96
C PHE A 91 4.26 -14.39 -5.70
N ARG A 92 3.29 -14.97 -4.97
CA ARG A 92 3.27 -16.41 -4.65
C ARG A 92 3.34 -17.28 -5.90
N ASN A 93 2.62 -16.91 -6.96
CA ASN A 93 2.64 -17.65 -8.23
C ASN A 93 4.00 -17.56 -8.93
N LYS A 94 4.61 -16.37 -8.95
CA LYS A 94 5.92 -16.14 -9.60
C LYS A 94 7.08 -16.77 -8.84
N THR A 95 6.97 -16.89 -7.51
CA THR A 95 8.03 -17.44 -6.67
C THR A 95 7.76 -18.88 -6.20
N ALA A 96 6.67 -19.52 -6.65
CA ALA A 96 6.25 -20.85 -6.19
C ALA A 96 7.33 -21.93 -6.33
N THR A 97 8.22 -21.80 -7.31
CA THR A 97 9.31 -22.75 -7.59
C THR A 97 10.69 -22.24 -7.15
N MET A 98 10.75 -21.07 -6.52
CA MET A 98 11.99 -20.41 -6.13
C MET A 98 12.29 -20.71 -4.66
N ASP A 99 13.56 -20.92 -4.35
CA ASP A 99 14.02 -20.95 -2.96
C ASP A 99 14.12 -19.51 -2.46
N THR A 100 13.18 -19.10 -1.62
CA THR A 100 13.10 -17.74 -1.10
C THR A 100 13.83 -17.66 0.23
N VAL A 101 14.72 -16.68 0.38
CA VAL A 101 15.31 -16.30 1.69
C VAL A 101 14.21 -15.93 2.69
N SER A 102 14.53 -15.82 3.99
CA SER A 102 13.57 -15.41 5.02
C SER A 102 13.02 -13.99 4.80
N TYR A 103 11.70 -13.85 4.87
CA TYR A 103 11.00 -12.56 4.78
C TYR A 103 9.69 -12.56 5.57
N ASN A 104 9.26 -11.36 5.97
CA ASN A 104 7.92 -11.10 6.49
C ASN A 104 7.10 -10.34 5.45
N VAL A 105 5.79 -10.64 5.43
CA VAL A 105 4.80 -9.94 4.61
C VAL A 105 3.91 -9.12 5.54
N TYR A 106 3.73 -7.86 5.20
CA TYR A 106 2.78 -6.98 5.89
C TYR A 106 1.78 -6.39 4.91
N GLU A 107 0.52 -6.32 5.33
CA GLU A 107 -0.60 -5.84 4.53
C GLU A 107 -1.42 -4.82 5.32
N VAL A 108 -1.70 -3.67 4.71
CA VAL A 108 -2.66 -2.69 5.25
C VAL A 108 -3.32 -1.93 4.12
N GLU A 109 -4.66 -1.95 4.05
CA GLU A 109 -5.45 -1.28 3.01
C GLU A 109 -4.87 -1.53 1.60
N ASN A 110 -4.32 -0.54 0.93
CA ASN A 110 -3.77 -0.66 -0.41
C ASN A 110 -2.25 -0.94 -0.44
N VAL A 111 -1.61 -1.24 0.70
CA VAL A 111 -0.16 -1.36 0.85
C VAL A 111 0.24 -2.81 1.12
N LEU A 112 1.23 -3.29 0.37
CA LEU A 112 1.92 -4.57 0.57
C LEU A 112 3.41 -4.31 0.81
N ILE A 113 3.97 -4.91 1.86
CA ILE A 113 5.37 -4.74 2.23
C ILE A 113 6.03 -6.11 2.38
N PHE A 114 7.21 -6.26 1.81
CA PHE A 114 8.11 -7.37 2.10
C PHE A 114 9.32 -6.85 2.85
N TYR A 115 9.58 -7.39 4.04
CA TYR A 115 10.83 -7.14 4.78
C TYR A 115 11.71 -8.38 4.73
N VAL A 116 12.87 -8.27 4.12
CA VAL A 116 13.76 -9.38 3.80
C VAL A 116 14.95 -9.35 4.76
N TYR A 117 14.97 -10.26 5.72
CA TYR A 117 15.96 -10.27 6.80
C TYR A 117 17.00 -11.40 6.70
N GLU A 118 16.93 -12.21 5.64
CA GLU A 118 17.87 -13.30 5.33
C GLU A 118 18.13 -14.24 6.53
N HIS A 119 19.22 -15.01 6.55
CA HIS A 119 19.54 -16.04 7.56
C HIS A 119 19.85 -15.49 8.97
N ASP A 120 19.07 -14.53 9.47
CA ASP A 120 19.05 -14.26 10.89
C ASP A 120 18.46 -15.48 11.60
N MET A 121 19.30 -16.15 12.41
CA MET A 121 18.93 -17.33 13.18
C MET A 121 18.04 -16.98 14.40
N SER A 122 17.69 -15.71 14.58
CA SER A 122 16.71 -15.30 15.57
C SER A 122 15.31 -15.74 15.13
N MET A 123 14.58 -16.39 16.04
CA MET A 123 13.16 -16.70 15.81
C MET A 123 12.29 -15.43 15.81
N GLU A 124 12.81 -14.33 16.33
CA GLU A 124 12.16 -13.02 16.36
C GLU A 124 12.76 -12.09 15.31
N VAL A 125 11.87 -11.44 14.55
CA VAL A 125 12.20 -10.38 13.60
C VAL A 125 12.20 -9.06 14.37
N GLU A 126 13.37 -8.43 14.50
CA GLU A 126 13.61 -7.27 15.39
C GLU A 126 12.58 -6.14 15.27
N PHE A 127 12.10 -5.88 14.05
CA PHE A 127 11.19 -4.75 13.76
C PHE A 127 9.73 -5.15 13.53
N ASP A 128 9.35 -6.41 13.79
CA ASP A 128 8.01 -6.93 13.46
C ASP A 128 6.89 -6.15 14.18
N ASP A 129 7.01 -5.97 15.50
CA ASP A 129 6.03 -5.23 16.29
C ASP A 129 5.96 -3.75 15.90
N ALA A 130 7.12 -3.10 15.73
CA ALA A 130 7.17 -1.69 15.35
C ALA A 130 6.56 -1.44 13.95
N ILE A 131 6.81 -2.34 12.99
CA ILE A 131 6.17 -2.27 11.67
C ILE A 131 4.65 -2.45 11.81
N LYS A 132 4.20 -3.46 12.57
CA LYS A 132 2.75 -3.68 12.81
C LYS A 132 2.08 -2.48 13.47
N ASP A 133 2.74 -1.81 14.40
CA ASP A 133 2.23 -0.61 15.07
C ASP A 133 2.13 0.57 14.09
N ALA A 134 3.15 0.79 13.26
CA ALA A 134 3.13 1.82 12.21
C ALA A 134 1.96 1.61 11.23
N LEU A 135 1.72 0.36 10.82
CA LEU A 135 0.60 0.04 9.92
C LEU A 135 -0.76 0.13 10.62
N SER A 136 -0.84 -0.21 11.90
CA SER A 136 -2.06 -0.08 12.70
C SER A 136 -2.48 1.37 12.92
N GLU A 137 -1.52 2.28 13.07
CA GLU A 137 -1.79 3.74 13.06
C GLU A 137 -2.41 4.18 11.73
N LEU A 138 -1.82 3.77 10.60
CA LEU A 138 -2.34 4.12 9.27
C LEU A 138 -3.75 3.58 9.06
N LYS A 139 -4.02 2.34 9.45
CA LYS A 139 -5.36 1.75 9.35
C LYS A 139 -6.39 2.55 10.13
N ARG A 140 -6.06 2.96 11.38
CA ARG A 140 -6.95 3.80 12.19
C ARG A 140 -7.21 5.16 11.54
N LYS A 141 -6.18 5.77 10.95
CA LYS A 141 -6.30 7.04 10.22
C LYS A 141 -7.29 6.91 9.05
N VAL A 142 -7.12 5.90 8.20
CA VAL A 142 -8.01 5.64 7.06
C VAL A 142 -9.46 5.44 7.51
N ILE A 143 -9.68 4.65 8.56
CA ILE A 143 -11.02 4.43 9.14
C ILE A 143 -11.63 5.75 9.64
N ALA A 144 -10.86 6.54 10.40
CA ALA A 144 -11.33 7.80 10.96
C ALA A 144 -11.73 8.80 9.86
N GLN A 145 -10.97 8.86 8.77
CA GLN A 145 -11.27 9.78 7.68
C GLN A 145 -12.45 9.32 6.82
N ASN A 146 -12.58 8.02 6.54
CA ASN A 146 -13.74 7.46 5.83
C ASN A 146 -15.06 7.70 6.61
N PHE A 147 -14.99 7.76 7.94
CA PHE A 147 -16.14 8.09 8.79
C PHE A 147 -16.56 9.58 8.72
N GLN A 148 -15.63 10.50 8.43
CA GLN A 148 -15.94 11.92 8.21
C GLN A 148 -16.59 12.16 6.84
N VAL A 149 -16.18 11.40 5.81
CA VAL A 149 -16.71 11.54 4.44
C VAL A 149 -18.16 11.05 4.31
N THR A 150 -18.57 10.09 5.14
CA THR A 150 -19.92 9.47 5.09
C THR A 150 -21.01 10.27 5.85
N ARG A 151 -20.66 11.39 6.47
CA ARG A 151 -21.59 12.26 7.23
C ARG A 151 -22.08 13.51 6.46
N HIS A 152 -21.79 13.63 5.17
CA HIS A 152 -22.21 14.75 4.32
C HIS A 152 -23.05 14.29 3.13
#